data_AF-A0A3A8G3B4-F1
#
_entry.id   AF-A0A3A8G3B4-F1
#
_cell.length_a   1.000
_cell.length_b   1.000
_cell.length_c   1.000
_cell.angle_alpha   90.00
_cell.angle_beta   90.00
_cell.angle_gamma   90.00
#
_symmetry.space_group_name_H-M   'P 1'
#
loop_
_entity.id
_entity.type
_entity.pdbx_description
1 polymer ?
#
loop_
_entity_poly.entity_id
_entity_poly.type
_entity_poly.pdbx_seq_one_letter_code
_entity_poly.pdbx_strand_id
1 'polypeptide(L)'
;MLLPDHYTRAALDAEFHVQVEIDRVVLPSEVRGEAVVEGRVARVFRGDPALLASRISFEVSCLREGASPPPSGVRWQIAEKLERAVAIEAYLNRNGYGGYAVARWQSFLLDAVTDTPARPITEADLLFR
;
A
#
# COMPACT_ATOMS: atom_id res chain seq x y z
N MET A 1 2.77 -14.48 13.62
CA MET A 1 3.39 -13.23 13.13
C MET A 1 4.52 -13.61 12.18
N LEU A 2 4.63 -12.96 11.02
CA LEU A 2 5.85 -13.04 10.22
C LEU A 2 6.95 -12.26 10.96
N LEU A 3 8.20 -12.74 10.92
CA LEU A 3 9.33 -11.97 11.42
C LEU A 3 9.38 -10.61 10.69
N PRO A 4 9.75 -9.50 11.35
CA PRO A 4 9.85 -8.17 10.75
C PRO A 4 10.55 -8.15 9.38
N ASP A 5 11.55 -9.02 9.20
CA ASP A 5 12.33 -9.16 7.97
C ASP A 5 11.47 -9.50 6.75
N HIS A 6 10.36 -10.22 6.91
CA HIS A 6 9.51 -10.58 5.77
C HIS A 6 8.77 -9.38 5.17
N TYR A 7 8.41 -8.38 5.98
CA TYR A 7 7.76 -7.17 5.48
C TYR A 7 8.77 -6.25 4.81
N THR A 8 9.94 -6.06 5.44
CA THR A 8 11.03 -5.26 4.88
C THR A 8 11.54 -5.89 3.58
N ARG A 9 11.80 -7.21 3.59
CA ARG A 9 12.22 -7.95 2.40
C ARG A 9 11.19 -7.86 1.28
N ALA A 10 9.90 -8.04 1.57
CA ALA A 10 8.87 -7.92 0.55
C ALA A 10 8.78 -6.52 -0.06
N ALA A 11 8.98 -5.46 0.74
CA ALA A 11 9.05 -4.11 0.20
C ALA A 11 10.31 -3.87 -0.63
N LEU A 12 11.46 -4.43 -0.25
CA LEU A 12 12.70 -4.34 -1.01
C LEU A 12 12.60 -5.09 -2.35
N ASP A 13 12.00 -6.29 -2.33
CA ASP A 13 11.83 -7.15 -3.50
C ASP A 13 10.65 -6.73 -4.39
N ALA A 14 9.83 -5.77 -3.95
CA ALA A 14 8.67 -5.33 -4.72
C ALA A 14 9.07 -4.70 -6.05
N GLU A 15 8.38 -5.09 -7.13
CA GLU A 15 8.64 -4.62 -8.49
C GLU A 15 8.51 -3.09 -8.61
N PHE A 16 7.54 -2.52 -7.91
CA PHE A 16 7.26 -1.08 -7.94
C PHE A 16 7.23 -0.46 -6.54
N HIS A 17 7.66 0.79 -6.46
CA HIS A 17 7.44 1.68 -5.32
C HIS A 17 6.90 3.01 -5.85
N VAL A 18 5.65 3.31 -5.51
CA VAL A 18 4.88 4.40 -6.11
C VAL A 18 4.10 5.18 -5.07
N GLN A 19 3.73 6.41 -5.43
CA GLN A 19 2.61 7.11 -4.81
C GLN A 19 1.45 7.20 -5.79
N VAL A 20 0.26 6.91 -5.28
CA VAL A 20 -1.00 6.94 -6.01
C VAL A 20 -1.86 8.00 -5.37
N GLU A 21 -2.21 9.03 -6.14
CA GLU A 21 -3.27 9.97 -5.78
C GLU A 21 -4.60 9.22 -5.87
N ILE A 22 -5.36 9.23 -4.79
CA ILE A 22 -6.57 8.42 -4.65
C ILE A 22 -7.73 9.15 -5.31
N ASP A 23 -8.32 8.52 -6.33
CA ASP A 23 -9.54 9.01 -6.97
C ASP A 23 -10.78 8.48 -6.22
N ARG A 24 -10.73 7.20 -5.81
CA ARG A 24 -11.85 6.49 -5.18
C ARG A 24 -11.36 5.36 -4.28
N VAL A 25 -12.09 5.16 -3.19
CA VAL A 25 -11.98 3.96 -2.34
C VAL A 25 -13.33 3.25 -2.31
N VAL A 26 -13.33 1.94 -2.57
CA VAL A 26 -14.49 1.07 -2.40
C VAL A 26 -14.25 0.20 -1.17
N LEU A 27 -14.96 0.51 -0.08
CA LEU A 27 -14.82 -0.23 1.16
C LEU A 27 -15.62 -1.54 1.16
N PRO A 28 -15.16 -2.56 1.91
CA PRO A 28 -15.96 -3.76 2.17
C PRO A 28 -17.20 -3.40 2.99
N SER A 29 -18.27 -4.19 2.79
CA SER A 29 -19.53 -4.04 3.53
C SER A 29 -19.40 -4.50 4.99
N GLU A 30 -18.43 -5.39 5.24
CA GLU A 30 -18.12 -6.01 6.50
C GLU A 30 -17.23 -5.11 7.38
N VAL A 31 -17.13 -5.46 8.66
CA VAL A 31 -16.26 -4.78 9.63
C VAL A 31 -14.77 -4.82 9.23
N ARG A 32 -14.39 -5.83 8.43
CA ARG A 32 -13.04 -6.04 7.92
C ARG A 32 -13.10 -6.66 6.53
N GLY A 33 -12.13 -6.35 5.69
CA GLY A 33 -12.01 -6.93 4.37
C GLY A 33 -10.96 -6.23 3.54
N GLU A 34 -11.03 -6.40 2.23
CA GLU A 34 -10.18 -5.70 1.27
C GLU A 34 -10.94 -4.50 0.72
N ALA A 35 -10.35 -3.31 0.87
CA ALA A 35 -10.80 -2.12 0.18
C ALA A 35 -10.10 -2.01 -1.17
N VAL A 36 -10.86 -1.69 -2.22
CA VAL A 36 -10.29 -1.41 -3.53
C VAL A 36 -9.93 0.07 -3.59
N VAL A 37 -8.66 0.36 -3.80
CA VAL A 37 -8.15 1.70 -4.06
C VAL A 37 -8.05 1.87 -5.57
N GLU A 38 -8.66 2.91 -6.10
CA GLU A 38 -8.55 3.35 -7.49
C GLU A 38 -7.93 4.74 -7.51
N GLY A 39 -6.97 4.95 -8.39
CA GLY A 39 -6.31 6.25 -8.46
C GLY A 39 -5.31 6.36 -9.59
N ARG A 40 -4.58 7.48 -9.58
CA ARG A 40 -3.57 7.82 -10.57
C ARG A 40 -2.19 7.78 -9.95
N VAL A 41 -1.23 7.13 -10.63
CA VAL A 41 0.17 7.13 -10.19
C VAL A 41 0.72 8.55 -10.31
N ALA A 42 0.99 9.15 -9.16
CA ALA A 42 1.50 10.52 -9.05
C ALA A 42 3.03 10.56 -9.00
N ARG A 43 3.67 9.53 -8.43
CA ARG A 43 5.13 9.37 -8.40
C ARG A 43 5.54 7.92 -8.59
N VAL A 44 6.65 7.70 -9.27
CA VAL A 44 7.33 6.40 -9.39
C VAL A 44 8.73 6.56 -8.80
N PHE A 45 9.00 5.87 -7.70
CA PHE A 45 10.31 5.87 -7.04
C PHE A 45 11.15 4.66 -7.45
N ARG A 46 10.50 3.53 -7.77
CA ARG A 46 11.13 2.33 -8.33
C ARG A 46 10.16 1.61 -9.29
N GLY A 47 10.73 0.98 -10.32
CA GLY A 47 10.00 0.22 -11.33
C GLY A 47 9.88 0.99 -12.65
N ASP A 48 8.83 0.71 -13.42
CA ASP A 48 8.62 1.28 -14.75
C ASP A 48 8.16 2.76 -14.69
N PRO A 49 8.96 3.72 -15.19
CA PRO A 49 8.58 5.13 -15.24
C PRO A 49 7.33 5.41 -16.09
N ALA A 50 7.00 4.54 -17.05
CA ALA A 50 5.80 4.70 -17.89
C ALA A 50 4.49 4.59 -17.09
N LEU A 51 4.54 4.07 -15.86
CA LEU A 51 3.39 4.07 -14.97
C LEU A 51 3.00 5.46 -14.49
N LEU A 52 3.88 6.46 -14.55
CA LEU A 52 3.54 7.83 -14.19
C LEU A 52 2.28 8.26 -14.94
N ALA A 53 1.36 8.93 -14.24
CA ALA A 53 0.06 9.37 -14.77
C ALA A 53 -0.94 8.24 -15.12
N SER A 54 -0.56 6.97 -15.05
CA SER A 54 -1.46 5.85 -15.34
C SER A 54 -2.48 5.65 -14.23
N ARG A 55 -3.69 5.19 -14.62
CA ARG A 55 -4.69 4.73 -13.67
C ARG A 55 -4.40 3.30 -13.24
N ILE A 56 -4.45 3.06 -11.94
CA ILE A 56 -4.28 1.72 -11.38
C ILE A 56 -5.33 1.45 -10.31
N SER A 57 -5.57 0.16 -10.06
CA SER A 57 -6.36 -0.30 -8.93
C SER A 57 -5.64 -1.44 -8.21
N PHE A 58 -5.82 -1.51 -6.89
CA PHE A 58 -5.29 -2.56 -6.05
C PHE A 58 -6.06 -2.64 -4.73
N GLU A 59 -5.93 -3.78 -4.07
CA GLU A 59 -6.60 -4.06 -2.80
C GLU A 59 -5.70 -3.74 -1.61
N VAL A 60 -6.32 -3.22 -0.55
CA VAL A 60 -5.69 -2.95 0.74
C VAL A 60 -6.57 -3.49 1.86
N SER A 61 -5.99 -4.31 2.72
CA SER A 61 -6.72 -4.85 3.87
C SER A 61 -7.08 -3.71 4.84
N CYS A 62 -8.37 -3.56 5.14
CA CYS A 62 -8.87 -2.54 6.03
C CYS A 62 -9.86 -3.07 7.07
N LEU A 63 -9.97 -2.36 8.19
CA LEU A 63 -10.95 -2.59 9.24
C LEU A 63 -11.59 -1.27 9.68
N ARG A 64 -12.82 -1.35 10.17
CA ARG A 64 -13.54 -0.19 10.73
C ARG A 64 -12.88 0.31 12.00
N GLU A 65 -12.90 1.62 12.20
CA GLU A 65 -12.40 2.25 13.42
C GLU A 65 -12.98 1.60 14.69
N GLY A 66 -12.11 1.33 15.67
CA GLY A 66 -12.47 0.65 16.92
C GLY A 66 -12.54 -0.88 16.83
N ALA A 67 -12.50 -1.48 15.64
CA ALA A 67 -12.43 -2.93 15.51
C ALA A 67 -11.05 -3.47 15.90
N SER A 68 -11.02 -4.62 16.57
CA SER A 68 -9.76 -5.30 16.91
C SER A 68 -9.25 -6.12 15.72
N PRO A 69 -7.98 -5.95 15.31
CA PRO A 69 -7.41 -6.77 14.25
C PRO A 69 -7.29 -8.23 14.71
N PRO A 70 -7.60 -9.22 13.84
CA PRO A 70 -7.38 -10.62 14.17
C PRO A 70 -5.89 -10.92 14.34
N PRO A 71 -5.52 -11.90 15.20
CA PRO A 71 -4.12 -12.31 15.38
C PRO A 71 -3.59 -12.90 14.07
N SER A 72 -2.87 -12.07 13.31
CA SER A 72 -2.45 -12.36 11.95
C SER A 72 -1.19 -11.58 11.59
N GLY A 73 -0.63 -11.84 10.41
CA GLY A 73 0.45 -11.04 9.82
C GLY A 73 -0.04 -9.90 8.93
N VAL A 74 -1.35 -9.67 8.84
CA VAL A 74 -1.92 -8.63 7.96
C VAL A 74 -1.69 -7.25 8.57
N ARG A 75 -1.23 -6.28 7.78
CA ARG A 75 -1.23 -4.87 8.18
C ARG A 75 -2.55 -4.25 7.75
N TRP A 76 -3.41 -4.02 8.73
CA TRP A 76 -4.74 -3.47 8.51
C TRP A 76 -4.69 -1.94 8.52
N GLN A 77 -5.27 -1.32 7.49
CA GLN A 77 -5.56 0.11 7.50
C GLN A 77 -6.89 0.40 8.18
N ILE A 78 -7.05 1.59 8.74
CA ILE A 78 -8.37 2.06 9.21
C ILE A 78 -9.16 2.54 7.99
N ALA A 79 -10.31 1.91 7.75
CA ALA A 79 -11.17 2.20 6.60
C ALA A 79 -11.51 3.68 6.47
N GLU A 80 -11.88 4.33 7.58
CA GLU A 80 -12.26 5.74 7.62
C GLU A 80 -11.07 6.69 7.36
N LYS A 81 -9.84 6.23 7.63
CA LYS A 81 -8.62 6.98 7.26
C LYS A 81 -8.29 6.77 5.79
N LEU A 82 -8.47 5.56 5.28
CA LEU A 82 -8.27 5.23 3.87
C LEU A 82 -9.20 6.07 2.98
N GLU A 83 -10.48 6.22 3.35
CA GLU A 83 -11.44 7.07 2.61
C GLU A 83 -11.09 8.56 2.58
N ARG A 84 -10.33 9.04 3.58
CA ARG A 84 -9.95 10.46 3.69
C ARG A 84 -8.55 10.75 3.15
N ALA A 85 -7.77 9.71 2.88
CA ALA A 85 -6.41 9.86 2.39
C ALA A 85 -6.42 10.51 1.00
N VAL A 86 -5.50 11.45 0.78
CA VAL A 86 -5.32 12.09 -0.53
C VAL A 86 -4.47 11.21 -1.44
N ALA A 87 -3.47 10.55 -0.85
CA ALA A 87 -2.60 9.64 -1.56
C ALA A 87 -2.25 8.41 -0.72
N ILE A 88 -1.74 7.39 -1.39
CA ILE A 88 -1.18 6.20 -0.77
C ILE A 88 0.17 5.89 -1.39
N GLU A 89 1.17 5.73 -0.54
CA GLU A 89 2.47 5.18 -0.95
C GLU A 89 2.41 3.67 -0.81
N ALA A 90 2.78 2.95 -1.87
CA ALA A 90 2.66 1.50 -1.90
C ALA A 90 3.85 0.83 -2.58
N TYR A 91 4.23 -0.32 -2.04
CA TYR A 91 5.13 -1.27 -2.67
C TYR A 91 4.27 -2.32 -3.38
N LEU A 92 4.37 -2.41 -4.71
CA LEU A 92 3.47 -3.21 -5.54
C LEU A 92 4.21 -4.27 -6.35
N ASN A 93 3.51 -5.38 -6.61
CA ASN A 93 3.90 -6.40 -7.57
C ASN A 93 2.77 -6.61 -8.59
N ARG A 94 3.09 -7.07 -9.80
CA ARG A 94 2.07 -7.60 -10.70
C ARG A 94 1.40 -8.82 -10.07
N ASN A 95 0.07 -8.90 -10.16
CA ASN A 95 -0.69 -10.02 -9.60
C ASN A 95 -0.84 -11.22 -10.56
N GLY A 96 -0.20 -11.18 -11.75
CA GLY A 96 -0.31 -12.22 -12.78
C GLY A 96 -1.55 -12.14 -13.68
N TYR A 97 -2.54 -11.32 -13.32
CA TYR A 97 -3.80 -11.11 -14.05
C TYR A 97 -3.90 -9.69 -14.65
N GLY A 98 -2.77 -9.01 -14.81
CA GLY A 98 -2.70 -7.63 -15.32
C GLY A 98 -2.93 -6.54 -14.26
N GLY A 99 -3.30 -6.90 -13.02
CA GLY A 99 -3.46 -5.97 -11.90
C GLY A 99 -2.23 -5.86 -10.99
N TYR A 100 -2.41 -5.21 -9.85
CA TYR A 100 -1.38 -4.98 -8.85
C TYR A 100 -1.80 -5.57 -7.50
N ALA A 101 -0.81 -5.98 -6.70
CA ALA A 101 -0.99 -6.41 -5.32
C ALA A 101 0.04 -5.73 -4.43
N VAL A 102 -0.38 -5.32 -3.23
CA VAL A 102 0.51 -4.70 -2.24
C VAL A 102 1.45 -5.76 -1.65
N ALA A 103 2.75 -5.54 -1.78
CA ALA A 103 3.78 -6.43 -1.28
C ALA A 103 3.70 -6.54 0.24
N ARG A 104 3.15 -7.66 0.73
CA ARG A 104 2.94 -7.93 2.17
C ARG A 104 2.32 -6.75 2.93
N TRP A 105 1.30 -6.12 2.35
CA TRP A 105 0.55 -5.01 2.96
C TRP A 105 1.39 -3.77 3.29
N GLN A 106 2.51 -3.56 2.59
CA GLN A 106 3.36 -2.38 2.71
C GLN A 106 2.77 -1.21 1.92
N SER A 107 1.77 -0.58 2.53
CA SER A 107 1.18 0.67 2.06
C SER A 107 1.01 1.68 3.20
N PHE A 108 1.05 2.96 2.86
CA PHE A 108 1.05 4.06 3.82
C PHE A 108 0.16 5.20 3.32
N LEU A 109 -0.82 5.59 4.13
CA LEU A 109 -1.73 6.69 3.82
C LEU A 109 -1.03 8.03 3.98
N LEU A 110 -1.31 8.94 3.05
CA LEU A 110 -0.71 10.27 2.98
C LEU A 110 -1.79 11.33 2.83
N ASP A 111 -1.55 12.48 3.47
CA ASP A 111 -2.42 13.67 3.37
C ASP A 111 -2.15 14.51 2.10
N ALA A 112 -1.06 14.22 1.37
CA ALA A 112 -0.71 14.83 0.10
C ALA A 112 0.29 13.94 -0.67
N VAL A 113 0.39 14.14 -1.98
CA VAL A 113 1.51 13.60 -2.79
C VAL A 113 2.80 14.33 -2.41
N THR A 114 3.91 13.60 -2.31
CA THR A 114 5.23 14.14 -1.98
C THR A 114 6.24 13.85 -3.08
N ASP A 115 7.26 14.71 -3.22
CA ASP A 115 8.31 14.51 -4.25
C ASP A 115 9.34 13.43 -3.88
N THR A 116 9.43 13.09 -2.61
CA THR A 116 10.26 12.01 -2.07
C THR A 116 9.41 10.96 -1.39
N PRO A 117 9.89 9.71 -1.24
CA PRO A 117 9.19 8.70 -0.46
C PRO A 117 8.93 9.18 0.96
N ALA A 118 7.68 9.09 1.40
CA ALA A 118 7.29 9.36 2.79
C ALA A 118 7.72 8.22 3.71
N ARG A 119 7.77 6.98 3.19
CA ARG A 119 8.21 5.79 3.93
C ARG A 119 9.18 4.97 3.09
N PRO A 120 10.42 5.46 2.92
CA PRO A 120 11.47 4.69 2.26
C PRO A 120 11.81 3.47 3.12
N ILE A 121 11.83 2.29 2.49
CA ILE A 121 12.31 1.05 3.09
C ILE A 121 13.62 0.68 2.40
N THR A 122 14.65 0.46 3.21
CA THR A 122 16.04 0.26 2.80
C THR A 122 16.63 -1.00 3.43
N GLU A 123 17.83 -1.41 3.00
CA GLU A 123 18.52 -2.54 3.62
C GLU A 123 18.89 -2.29 5.09
N ALA A 124 19.02 -1.03 5.51
CA ALA A 124 19.26 -0.68 6.91
C ALA A 124 18.11 -1.15 7.82
N ASP A 125 16.88 -1.16 7.30
CA ASP A 125 15.69 -1.64 7.99
C ASP A 125 15.67 -3.17 8.21
N LEU A 126 16.63 -3.90 7.61
CA LEU A 126 16.88 -5.31 7.91
C LEU A 126 17.87 -5.52 9.07
N LEU A 127 18.73 -4.53 9.33
CA LEU A 127 19.85 -4.62 10.27
C LEU A 127 19.50 -4.12 11.67
N PHE A 128 18.59 -3.15 11.77
CA PHE A 128 18.14 -2.63 13.06
C PHE A 128 17.07 -3.55 13.67
N ARG A 129 17.50 -4.33 14.66
CA ARG A 129 16.68 -5.06 15.63
C ARG A 129 17.22 -4.86 17.04
#